data_AF-A0A7C1V0U1-F1
#
_entry.id   AF-A0A7C1V0U1-F1
#
_cell.length_a   1.000
_cell.length_b   1.000
_cell.length_c   1.000
_cell.angle_alpha   90.00
_cell.angle_beta   90.00
_cell.angle_gamma   90.00
#
_symmetry.space_group_name_H-M   'P 1'
#
loop_
_entity.id
_entity.type
_entity.pdbx_description
1 polymer ?
#
loop_
_entity_poly.entity_id
_entity_poly.type
_entity_poly.pdbx_seq_one_letter_code
_entity_poly.pdbx_strand_id
1 'polypeptide(L)'
;MRPGWLRGASAGRAGGTMIVEERLFDTGALFDLYKGRQRARAYLDRLLGGSLRGYISVVSEAEMWRGLRPDEVEDHEALLELFVVLPLDSRPAQLAGAWMQRYEGEGLGWMDALIVATARQAGLTVLTRDGRLAACLTDEAQFEVYGS
;
A
#
# COMPACT_ATOMS: atom_id res chain seq x y z
N MET A 1 -12.52 -15.80 14.96
CA MET A 1 -11.93 -17.11 14.53
C MET A 1 -10.64 -16.75 13.81
N ARG A 2 -9.44 -17.21 14.21
CA ARG A 2 -8.19 -16.64 13.63
C ARG A 2 -8.12 -16.88 12.11
N PRO A 3 -7.81 -15.88 11.28
CA PRO A 3 -7.68 -16.08 9.85
C PRO A 3 -6.58 -17.08 9.51
N GLY A 4 -6.83 -17.90 8.48
CA GLY A 4 -6.00 -19.06 8.13
C GLY A 4 -4.55 -18.75 7.75
N TRP A 5 -4.24 -17.49 7.42
CA TRP A 5 -2.91 -17.03 7.02
C TRP A 5 -1.94 -16.71 8.17
N LEU A 6 -2.41 -16.74 9.42
CA LEU A 6 -1.61 -16.51 10.64
C LEU A 6 -0.85 -17.75 11.17
N ARG A 7 -0.94 -18.90 10.50
CA ARG A 7 -0.26 -20.13 10.94
C ARG A 7 1.11 -20.28 10.27
N GLY A 8 2.14 -19.83 10.98
CA GLY A 8 3.54 -20.18 10.70
C GLY A 8 4.44 -19.00 10.38
N ALA A 9 4.87 -18.27 11.41
CA ALA A 9 6.04 -17.41 11.32
C ALA A 9 6.91 -17.69 12.55
N SER A 10 8.07 -18.31 12.34
CA SER A 10 9.10 -18.44 13.36
C SER A 10 10.05 -17.24 13.26
N ALA A 11 10.27 -16.57 14.40
CA ALA A 11 11.16 -15.42 14.49
C ALA A 11 12.59 -15.89 14.78
N GLY A 12 13.47 -15.85 13.77
CA GLY A 12 14.92 -15.89 13.97
C GLY A 12 15.45 -14.46 14.11
N ARG A 13 16.14 -14.13 15.20
CA ARG A 13 16.83 -12.83 15.38
C ARG A 13 18.31 -12.98 15.06
N ALA A 14 18.84 -12.09 14.23
CA ALA A 14 20.28 -11.85 14.08
C ALA A 14 20.55 -10.34 14.00
N GLY A 15 21.56 -9.90 14.74
CA GLY A 15 21.97 -8.51 14.90
C GLY A 15 22.79 -7.98 13.71
N GLY A 16 22.44 -6.77 13.32
CA GLY A 16 22.98 -5.93 12.26
C GLY A 16 21.93 -4.86 12.00
N THR A 17 22.30 -3.62 11.67
CA THR A 17 21.31 -2.62 11.23
C THR A 17 20.72 -3.11 9.92
N MET A 18 19.66 -3.91 10.01
CA MET A 18 18.88 -4.37 8.87
C MET A 18 18.26 -3.11 8.28
N ILE A 19 18.68 -2.74 7.07
CA ILE A 19 17.91 -1.79 6.27
C ILE A 19 16.56 -2.48 6.02
N VAL A 20 15.54 -2.03 6.73
CA VAL A 20 14.17 -2.48 6.51
C VAL A 20 13.68 -1.73 5.27
N GLU A 21 13.27 -2.47 4.25
CA GLU A 21 12.64 -1.83 3.10
C GLU A 21 11.31 -1.22 3.51
N GLU A 22 10.97 -0.07 2.92
CA GLU A 22 9.74 0.65 3.23
C GLU A 22 8.94 0.88 1.95
N ARG A 23 7.65 0.58 1.97
CA ARG A 23 6.75 0.71 0.81
C ARG A 23 5.40 1.25 1.23
N LEU A 24 4.83 2.12 0.40
CA LEU A 24 3.41 2.45 0.48
C LEU A 24 2.63 1.48 -0.41
N PHE A 25 1.65 0.80 0.16
CA PHE A 25 0.78 -0.11 -0.57
C PHE A 25 -0.44 0.66 -1.06
N ASP A 26 -0.68 0.61 -2.37
CA ASP A 26 -1.94 1.12 -2.90
C ASP A 26 -3.11 0.20 -2.52
N THR A 27 -4.33 0.66 -2.76
CA THR A 27 -5.54 -0.07 -2.40
C THR A 27 -5.65 -1.41 -3.15
N GLY A 28 -5.15 -1.47 -4.38
CA GLY A 28 -5.09 -2.71 -5.17
C GLY A 28 -4.23 -3.78 -4.50
N ALA A 29 -3.06 -3.40 -3.97
CA ALA A 29 -2.16 -4.24 -3.23
C ALA A 29 -2.76 -4.72 -1.91
N LEU A 30 -3.41 -3.82 -1.18
CA LEU A 30 -4.12 -4.18 0.06
C LEU A 30 -5.24 -5.19 -0.19
N PHE A 31 -6.03 -5.01 -1.25
CA PHE A 31 -7.07 -5.98 -1.60
C PHE A 31 -6.50 -7.34 -2.01
N ASP A 32 -5.33 -7.37 -2.66
CA ASP A 32 -4.68 -8.63 -3.02
C ASP A 32 -4.14 -9.36 -1.78
N LEU A 33 -3.56 -8.63 -0.82
CA LEU A 33 -3.16 -9.18 0.48
C LEU A 33 -4.36 -9.73 1.24
N TYR A 34 -5.42 -8.93 1.36
CA TYR A 34 -6.67 -9.31 2.03
C TYR A 34 -7.28 -10.58 1.43
N LYS A 35 -7.32 -10.67 0.09
CA LYS A 35 -7.84 -11.85 -0.63
C LYS A 35 -6.88 -13.04 -0.67
N GLY A 36 -5.71 -12.95 -0.03
CA GLY A 36 -4.70 -14.00 -0.02
C GLY A 36 -4.18 -14.36 -1.42
N ARG A 37 -4.10 -13.39 -2.34
CA ARG A 37 -3.64 -13.64 -3.70
C ARG A 37 -2.17 -14.05 -3.69
N GLN A 38 -1.83 -15.13 -4.39
CA GLN A 38 -0.48 -15.70 -4.42
C GLN A 38 0.60 -14.67 -4.80
N ARG A 39 0.29 -13.78 -5.76
CA ARG A 39 1.18 -12.70 -6.21
C ARG A 39 1.55 -11.70 -5.11
N ALA A 40 0.74 -11.56 -4.07
CA ALA A 40 0.99 -10.66 -2.94
C ALA A 40 1.54 -11.38 -1.71
N ARG A 41 1.58 -12.73 -1.72
CA ARG A 41 1.97 -13.54 -0.56
C ARG A 41 3.38 -13.24 -0.07
N ALA A 42 4.32 -13.04 -0.99
CA ALA A 42 5.71 -12.71 -0.65
C ALA A 42 5.81 -11.40 0.15
N TYR A 43 4.98 -10.40 -0.14
CA TYR A 43 4.96 -9.15 0.62
C TYR A 43 4.37 -9.36 2.02
N LEU A 44 3.32 -10.16 2.16
CA LEU A 44 2.76 -10.51 3.48
C LEU A 44 3.80 -11.20 4.37
N ASP A 45 4.51 -12.18 3.82
CA ASP A 45 5.54 -12.92 4.57
C ASP A 45 6.68 -11.99 5.00
N ARG A 46 7.06 -11.01 4.16
CA ARG A 46 8.06 -9.98 4.49
C ARG A 46 7.59 -8.97 5.54
N LEU A 47 6.32 -8.55 5.48
CA LEU A 47 5.70 -7.70 6.51
C LEU A 47 5.73 -8.41 7.87
N LEU A 48 5.27 -9.67 7.92
CA LEU A 48 5.26 -10.48 9.13
C LEU A 48 6.68 -10.81 9.64
N GLY A 49 7.63 -10.99 8.72
CA GLY A 49 9.04 -11.25 9.03
C GLY A 49 9.84 -10.00 9.41
N GLY A 50 9.27 -8.80 9.26
CA GLY A 50 9.92 -7.53 9.58
C GLY A 50 11.03 -7.09 8.61
N SER A 51 11.17 -7.74 7.46
CA SER A 51 12.11 -7.31 6.40
C SER A 51 11.51 -6.23 5.49
N LEU A 52 10.20 -5.99 5.61
CA LEU A 52 9.46 -4.94 4.92
C LEU A 52 8.58 -4.23 5.95
N ARG A 53 8.60 -2.90 5.94
CA ARG A 53 7.65 -2.05 6.66
C ARG A 53 6.62 -1.49 5.68
N GLY A 54 5.35 -1.79 5.95
CA GLY A 54 4.23 -1.34 5.14
C GLY A 54 3.68 0.00 5.61
N TYR A 55 3.36 0.86 4.65
CA TYR A 55 2.63 2.10 4.84
C TYR A 55 1.37 2.10 3.97
N ILE A 56 0.34 2.81 4.40
CA ILE A 56 -0.88 3.07 3.60
C ILE A 56 -1.28 4.53 3.70
N SER A 57 -1.94 5.05 2.68
CA SER A 57 -2.62 6.35 2.77
C SER A 57 -3.94 6.20 3.53
N VAL A 58 -4.37 7.23 4.27
CA VAL A 58 -5.74 7.31 4.81
C VAL A 58 -6.82 7.17 3.72
N VAL A 59 -6.50 7.48 2.46
CA VAL A 59 -7.40 7.25 1.32
C VAL A 59 -7.58 5.75 1.07
N SER A 60 -6.48 4.98 1.06
CA SER A 60 -6.54 3.53 0.92
C SER A 60 -7.24 2.88 2.10
N GLU A 61 -7.00 3.36 3.32
CA GLU A 61 -7.75 2.93 4.51
C GLU A 61 -9.26 3.15 4.33
N ALA A 62 -9.68 4.34 3.87
CA ALA A 62 -11.10 4.63 3.62
C ALA A 62 -11.70 3.70 2.55
N GLU A 63 -10.97 3.40 1.47
CA GLU A 63 -11.43 2.47 0.43
C GLU A 63 -11.56 1.03 0.95
N MET A 64 -10.64 0.62 1.83
CA MET A 64 -10.67 -0.68 2.49
C MET A 64 -11.92 -0.78 3.38
N TRP A 65 -12.20 0.22 4.23
CA TRP A 65 -13.42 0.27 5.03
C TRP A 65 -14.70 0.31 4.20
N ARG A 66 -14.71 1.01 3.05
CA ARG A 66 -15.85 1.02 2.12
C ARG A 66 -16.17 -0.37 1.57
N GLY A 67 -15.15 -1.21 1.37
CA GLY A 67 -15.28 -2.57 0.85
C GLY A 67 -15.67 -3.61 1.90
N LEU A 68 -15.75 -3.23 3.19
CA LEU A 68 -15.95 -4.12 4.32
C LEU A 68 -17.37 -4.72 4.37
N ARG A 69 -17.47 -6.02 4.65
CA ARG A 69 -18.74 -6.66 5.05
C ARG A 69 -18.82 -6.81 6.58
N PRO A 70 -20.03 -6.85 7.17
CA PRO A 70 -20.19 -6.90 8.63
C PRO A 70 -19.49 -8.08 9.32
N ASP A 71 -19.34 -9.21 8.64
CA ASP A 71 -18.69 -10.42 9.15
C ASP A 71 -17.16 -10.43 8.97
N GLU A 72 -16.60 -9.38 8.36
CA GLU A 72 -15.18 -9.28 7.99
C GLU A 72 -14.38 -8.29 8.85
N VAL A 73 -15.00 -7.65 9.85
CA VAL A 73 -14.40 -6.53 10.62
C VAL A 73 -13.06 -6.94 11.27
N GLU A 74 -13.03 -8.04 12.02
CA GLU A 74 -11.82 -8.50 12.72
C GLU A 74 -10.65 -8.78 11.76
N ASP A 75 -10.93 -9.42 10.62
CA ASP A 75 -9.91 -9.74 9.63
C ASP A 75 -9.36 -8.49 8.93
N HIS A 76 -10.22 -7.48 8.78
CA HIS A 76 -9.86 -6.19 8.19
C HIS A 76 -8.94 -5.39 9.10
N GLU A 77 -9.30 -5.25 10.38
CA GLU A 77 -8.50 -4.58 11.39
C GLU A 77 -7.13 -5.27 11.54
N ALA A 78 -7.11 -6.60 11.62
CA ALA A 78 -5.87 -7.37 11.73
C ALA A 78 -4.92 -7.18 10.53
N LEU A 79 -5.45 -6.95 9.33
CA LEU A 79 -4.63 -6.60 8.16
C LEU A 79 -4.08 -5.17 8.30
N LEU A 80 -4.91 -4.20 8.64
CA LEU A 80 -4.52 -2.79 8.75
C LEU A 80 -3.49 -2.56 9.88
N GLU A 81 -3.53 -3.35 10.95
CA GLU A 81 -2.54 -3.35 12.03
C GLU A 81 -1.10 -3.64 11.56
N LEU A 82 -0.92 -4.24 10.37
CA LEU A 82 0.41 -4.48 9.79
C LEU A 82 1.03 -3.20 9.19
N PHE A 83 0.28 -2.12 9.06
CA PHE A 83 0.67 -0.92 8.33
C PHE A 83 0.74 0.32 9.21
N VAL A 84 1.62 1.24 8.83
CA VAL A 84 1.59 2.61 9.32
C VAL A 84 0.69 3.45 8.41
N VAL A 85 -0.36 4.03 8.96
CA VAL A 85 -1.27 4.92 8.21
C VAL A 85 -0.66 6.33 8.12
N LEU A 86 -0.55 6.85 6.90
CA LEU A 86 -0.04 8.18 6.62
C LEU A 86 -1.20 9.17 6.40
N PRO A 87 -1.21 10.31 7.11
CA PRO A 87 -2.26 11.31 6.99
C PRO A 87 -2.18 12.05 5.65
N LEU A 88 -3.33 12.56 5.21
CA LEU A 88 -3.42 13.50 4.10
C LEU A 88 -3.46 14.93 4.64
N ASP A 89 -2.39 15.69 4.42
CA ASP A 89 -2.31 17.12 4.75
C ASP A 89 -2.32 18.00 3.48
N SER A 90 -2.01 19.29 3.60
CA SER A 90 -2.06 20.22 2.47
C SER A 90 -1.09 19.88 1.34
N ARG A 91 0.09 19.32 1.62
CA ARG A 91 1.13 19.15 0.59
C ARG A 91 0.83 17.99 -0.37
N PRO A 92 0.42 16.78 0.05
CA PRO A 92 0.00 15.74 -0.88
C PRO A 92 -1.28 16.15 -1.63
N ALA A 93 -2.18 16.90 -0.99
CA ALA A 93 -3.38 17.42 -1.64
C ALA A 93 -3.04 18.38 -2.80
N GLN A 94 -2.07 19.28 -2.59
CA GLN A 94 -1.59 20.19 -3.64
C GLN A 94 -0.91 19.44 -4.79
N LEU A 95 -0.06 18.45 -4.47
CA LEU A 95 0.58 17.61 -5.48
C LEU A 95 -0.44 16.85 -6.32
N ALA A 96 -1.40 16.17 -5.67
CA ALA A 96 -2.46 15.46 -6.35
C ALA A 96 -3.28 16.39 -7.25
N GLY A 97 -3.65 17.58 -6.77
CA GLY A 97 -4.37 18.56 -7.60
C GLY A 97 -3.58 19.05 -8.81
N ALA A 98 -2.26 19.26 -8.67
CA ALA A 98 -1.39 19.63 -9.78
C ALA A 98 -1.26 18.47 -10.79
N TRP A 99 -1.14 17.23 -10.32
CA TRP A 99 -1.09 16.05 -11.17
C TRP A 99 -2.41 15.80 -11.89
N MET A 100 -3.55 16.01 -11.25
CA MET A 100 -4.86 15.92 -11.92
C MET A 100 -4.94 16.91 -13.09
N GLN A 101 -4.50 18.16 -12.92
CA GLN A 101 -4.47 19.12 -14.04
C GLN A 101 -3.60 18.66 -15.22
N ARG A 102 -2.54 17.89 -14.94
CA ARG A 102 -1.55 17.47 -15.94
C ARG A 102 -1.90 16.14 -16.60
N TYR A 103 -2.43 15.18 -15.84
CA TYR A 103 -2.50 13.77 -16.20
C TYR A 103 -3.92 13.18 -16.19
N GLU A 104 -4.96 13.94 -15.83
CA GLU A 104 -6.36 13.46 -15.87
C GLU A 104 -6.74 12.96 -17.28
N GLY A 105 -6.28 13.66 -18.33
CA GLY A 105 -6.49 13.24 -19.72
C GLY A 105 -5.80 11.92 -20.11
N GLU A 106 -4.83 11.46 -19.32
CA GLU A 106 -4.13 10.18 -19.47
C GLU A 106 -4.78 9.06 -18.63
N GLY A 107 -5.86 9.38 -17.91
CA GLY A 107 -6.64 8.44 -17.11
C GLY A 107 -6.29 8.41 -15.63
N LEU A 108 -5.52 9.38 -15.11
CA LEU A 108 -5.26 9.49 -13.67
C LEU A 108 -6.55 9.79 -12.89
N GLY A 109 -6.83 9.00 -11.86
CA GLY A 109 -7.95 9.23 -10.94
C GLY A 109 -7.53 9.97 -9.67
N TRP A 110 -8.49 10.69 -9.05
CA TRP A 110 -8.25 11.43 -7.79
C TRP A 110 -7.70 10.57 -6.66
N MET A 111 -8.22 9.34 -6.47
CA MET A 111 -7.78 8.47 -5.39
C MET A 111 -6.33 8.03 -5.60
N ASP A 112 -5.98 7.61 -6.82
CA ASP A 112 -4.60 7.25 -7.17
C ASP A 112 -3.65 8.45 -7.01
N ALA A 113 -4.04 9.63 -7.48
CA ALA A 113 -3.25 10.86 -7.34
C ALA A 113 -2.96 11.17 -5.86
N LEU A 114 -3.97 11.07 -4.99
CA LEU A 114 -3.80 11.31 -3.55
C LEU A 114 -2.93 10.25 -2.87
N ILE A 115 -3.12 8.97 -3.21
CA ILE A 115 -2.31 7.86 -2.67
C ILE A 115 -0.84 8.03 -3.05
N VAL A 116 -0.56 8.27 -4.33
CA VAL A 116 0.81 8.46 -4.84
C VAL A 116 1.43 9.74 -4.27
N ALA A 117 0.65 10.80 -4.09
CA ALA A 117 1.15 12.05 -3.51
C ALA A 117 1.56 11.87 -2.05
N THR A 118 0.80 11.08 -1.28
CA THR A 118 1.15 10.70 0.09
C THR A 118 2.48 9.94 0.13
N ALA A 119 2.68 8.97 -0.78
CA ALA A 119 3.94 8.26 -0.90
C ALA A 119 5.10 9.18 -1.27
N ARG A 120 4.89 10.08 -2.25
CA ARG A 120 5.88 11.05 -2.72
C ARG A 120 6.34 11.98 -1.60
N GLN A 121 5.42 12.45 -0.76
CA GLN A 121 5.75 13.26 0.41
C GLN A 121 6.60 12.49 1.43
N ALA A 122 6.25 11.23 1.68
CA ALA A 122 6.95 10.37 2.63
C ALA A 122 8.27 9.80 2.09
N GLY A 123 8.59 10.02 0.80
CA GLY A 123 9.78 9.45 0.16
C GLY A 123 9.70 7.94 -0.04
N LEU A 124 8.49 7.39 -0.16
CA LEU A 124 8.24 5.96 -0.26
C LEU A 124 8.00 5.53 -1.71
N THR A 125 8.46 4.33 -2.05
CA THR A 125 8.09 3.65 -3.29
C THR A 125 6.67 3.07 -3.16
N VAL A 126 5.83 3.29 -4.17
CA VAL A 126 4.46 2.77 -4.24
C VAL A 126 4.48 1.35 -4.77
N LEU A 127 4.00 0.40 -3.97
CA LEU A 127 3.74 -0.96 -4.42
C LEU A 127 2.34 -1.04 -5.02
N THR A 128 2.26 -1.42 -6.30
CA THR A 128 1.00 -1.49 -7.05
C THR A 128 0.98 -2.66 -8.03
N ARG A 129 -0.22 -3.10 -8.41
CA ARG A 129 -0.44 -3.99 -9.56
C ARG A 129 -0.84 -3.25 -10.83
N ASP A 130 -1.06 -1.93 -10.74
CA ASP A 130 -1.49 -1.11 -11.85
C ASP A 130 -0.29 -0.51 -12.57
N GLY A 131 0.13 -1.19 -13.64
CA GLY A 131 1.21 -0.71 -14.51
C GLY A 131 0.87 0.58 -15.27
N ARG A 132 -0.41 0.91 -15.46
CA ARG A 132 -0.82 2.17 -16.12
C ARG A 132 -0.65 3.34 -15.18
N LEU A 133 -1.04 3.18 -13.91
CA LEU A 133 -0.77 4.17 -12.87
C LEU A 133 0.74 4.45 -12.76
N ALA A 134 1.54 3.39 -12.65
CA ALA A 134 2.99 3.52 -12.55
C ALA A 134 3.59 4.22 -13.77
N ALA A 135 3.14 3.89 -14.98
CA ALA A 135 3.59 4.55 -16.20
C ALA A 135 3.17 6.04 -16.25
N CYS A 136 1.95 6.36 -15.82
CA CYS A 136 1.41 7.72 -15.83
C CYS A 136 2.17 8.67 -14.88
N LEU A 137 2.60 8.17 -13.71
CA LEU A 137 3.27 8.99 -12.68
C LEU A 137 4.75 8.65 -12.48
N THR A 138 5.40 7.96 -13.42
CA THR A 138 6.81 7.51 -13.29
C THR A 138 7.80 8.66 -13.10
N ASP A 139 7.50 9.86 -13.62
CA ASP A 139 8.35 11.04 -13.45
C ASP A 139 8.15 11.72 -12.09
N GLU A 140 7.06 11.40 -11.40
CA GLU A 140 6.59 12.10 -10.21
C GLU A 140 6.83 11.29 -8.92
N ALA A 141 6.81 9.95 -9.02
CA ALA A 141 7.00 9.04 -7.90
C ALA A 141 7.68 7.72 -8.30
N GLN A 142 8.19 6.99 -7.32
CA GLN A 142 8.78 5.67 -7.53
C GLN A 142 7.73 4.58 -7.36
N PHE A 143 7.79 3.57 -8.23
CA PHE A 143 6.85 2.44 -8.23
C PHE A 143 7.59 1.11 -8.22
N GLU A 144 7.00 0.14 -7.53
CA GLU A 144 7.28 -1.28 -7.66
C GLU A 144 6.00 -1.95 -8.17
N VAL A 145 6.01 -2.33 -9.45
CA VAL A 145 4.87 -3.02 -10.07
C VAL A 145 5.06 -4.52 -9.90
N TYR A 146 4.12 -5.20 -9.23
CA TYR A 146 4.19 -6.63 -8.98
C TYR A 146 3.17 -7.43 -9.79
N GLY A 147 3.47 -8.70 -10.00
CA GLY A 147 2.57 -9.64 -10.68
C GLY A 147 2.51 -9.51 -12.21
N SER A 148 3.50 -8.82 -12.79
CA SER A 148 3.85 -8.88 -14.22
C SER A 148 4.42 -10.23 -14.62
#